data_AF-A0A971M3J4-F1
#
_entry.id   AF-A0A971M3J4-F1
#
_cell.length_a   1.000
_cell.length_b   1.000
_cell.length_c   1.000
_cell.angle_alpha   90.00
_cell.angle_beta   90.00
_cell.angle_gamma   90.00
#
_symmetry.space_group_name_H-M   'P 1'
#
loop_
_entity.id
_entity.type
_entity.pdbx_description
1 polymer ?
#
loop_
_entity_poly.entity_id
_entity_poly.type
_entity_poly.pdbx_seq_one_letter_code
_entity_poly.pdbx_strand_id
1 'polypeptide(L)'
;VTIKDPFRIIEYRQGDIAERNIKSPVDLYLPDKDLTVKKGEIIVREGDRITEDHLEKLSLLKGRENERIFSVRSALLLWLLFFLALAIIYEYADKNIKKFTLARKDLTFAATFTVFAAVLVKSSILLFDHFIQNHADDLLYIVPIFSFGMILRIVLFSEAAIVFSVVFSIVMGFMFENSLPVMLYSFLGSILASYFSGKCENRNTVLKAGFYTALIMSPMVLLMDVFLGNPLADTPIKIAFVVFNGIGSSFIALGLLPVIEHVFAYTTDIKLLELANLEHPLLEEMMVNAPGTYHHSIVVGNLAKAAAESIGAHPLLTRVSAYYHDIGKLRMPHYFIENRTGTDDAHKTLTPNMSALVILSHIKEGIEMARQYRLGGKITDMIGQHHGTSLVSYFYNRAKEMEDPRLHIIEEKDFRYGGPKPQTKEAGIIMLADSVEAASRLLDEPTPKRIETHVREIVEKIFLDGQLDECELTLKDLHAIEKSFVAILIGIFHHRIEYPERTLHDGTDKRVAKVTESGQKVSQKDNGRPPHIFKATG
;
A
#
# COMPACT_ATOMS: atom_id res chain seq x y z
N VAL A 1 -11.41 51.85 -30.05
CA VAL A 1 -11.08 52.75 -28.92
C VAL A 1 -10.02 52.07 -28.08
N THR A 2 -8.81 52.62 -28.02
CA THR A 2 -7.72 52.03 -27.25
C THR A 2 -7.98 52.24 -25.76
N ILE A 3 -8.30 51.17 -25.04
CA ILE A 3 -8.42 51.23 -23.58
C ILE A 3 -7.00 51.35 -23.03
N LYS A 4 -6.53 52.59 -22.84
CA LYS A 4 -5.33 52.86 -22.03
C LYS A 4 -5.64 52.42 -20.61
N ASP A 5 -5.00 51.33 -20.18
CA ASP A 5 -5.05 50.87 -18.80
C ASP A 5 -4.59 52.02 -17.86
N PRO A 6 -5.46 52.53 -16.97
CA PRO A 6 -5.08 53.62 -16.08
C PRO A 6 -4.02 53.20 -15.05
N PHE A 7 -3.78 51.91 -14.83
CA PHE A 7 -2.91 51.40 -13.77
C PHE A 7 -1.52 50.97 -14.25
N ARG A 8 -1.21 51.07 -15.55
CA ARG A 8 0.14 50.77 -16.05
C ARG A 8 1.15 51.80 -15.52
N ILE A 9 1.83 51.49 -14.42
CA ILE A 9 2.91 52.31 -13.84
C ILE A 9 4.02 52.35 -14.89
N ILE A 10 4.19 53.53 -15.51
CA ILE A 10 5.28 53.79 -16.45
C ILE A 10 6.60 53.61 -15.67
N GLU A 11 7.58 52.93 -16.27
CA GLU A 11 8.88 52.74 -15.64
C GLU A 11 9.70 54.01 -15.71
N TYR A 12 9.40 54.92 -14.78
CA TYR A 12 10.20 56.11 -14.56
C TYR A 12 11.60 55.75 -14.08
N ARG A 13 12.58 56.45 -14.63
CA ARG A 13 13.97 56.49 -14.17
C ARG A 13 14.20 57.80 -13.42
N GLN A 14 15.28 57.84 -12.63
CA GLN A 14 15.65 59.03 -11.88
C GLN A 14 15.90 60.20 -12.85
N GLY A 15 15.21 61.31 -12.66
CA GLY A 15 15.32 62.49 -13.51
C GLY A 15 14.33 62.59 -14.68
N ASP A 16 13.49 61.57 -14.92
CA ASP A 16 12.36 61.64 -15.85
C ASP A 16 11.30 62.65 -15.39
N ILE A 17 10.39 63.04 -16.29
CA ILE A 17 9.25 63.92 -15.97
C ILE A 17 7.97 63.08 -15.94
N ALA A 18 7.17 63.25 -14.90
CA ALA A 18 5.92 62.51 -14.74
C ALA A 18 4.85 62.96 -15.75
N GLU A 19 4.43 62.05 -16.63
CA GLU A 19 3.39 62.31 -17.65
C GLU A 19 1.97 62.46 -17.07
N ARG A 20 1.78 62.13 -15.79
CA ARG A 20 0.48 62.13 -15.11
C ARG A 20 0.61 62.11 -13.60
N ASN A 21 -0.41 62.61 -12.92
CA ASN A 21 -0.53 62.52 -11.46
C ASN A 21 -0.66 61.05 -11.00
N ILE A 22 0.26 60.60 -10.14
CA ILE A 22 0.23 59.27 -9.53
C ILE A 22 -0.20 59.40 -8.08
N LYS A 23 -1.27 58.71 -7.69
CA LYS A 23 -1.81 58.70 -6.32
C LYS A 23 -1.59 57.36 -5.65
N SER A 24 -1.38 57.37 -4.34
CA SER A 24 -1.31 56.14 -3.55
C SER A 24 -2.69 55.45 -3.50
N PRO A 25 -2.84 54.19 -3.94
CA PRO A 25 -4.10 53.44 -3.81
C PRO A 25 -4.36 52.92 -2.39
N VAL A 26 -3.37 53.01 -1.49
CA VAL A 26 -3.37 52.45 -0.12
C VAL A 26 -2.63 53.38 0.84
N ASP A 27 -2.75 53.12 2.15
CA ASP A 27 -1.87 53.73 3.15
C ASP A 27 -0.51 53.02 3.14
N LEU A 28 0.56 53.81 2.99
CA LEU A 28 1.96 53.37 3.07
C LEU A 28 2.58 53.94 4.34
N TYR A 29 3.37 53.12 5.02
CA TYR A 29 4.17 53.52 6.17
C TYR A 29 5.59 53.02 5.95
N LEU A 30 6.57 53.93 6.04
CA LEU A 30 8.00 53.64 5.93
C LEU A 30 8.64 53.71 7.33
N PRO A 31 8.94 52.57 7.98
CA PRO A 31 9.51 52.57 9.33
C PRO A 31 10.86 53.31 9.43
N ASP A 32 11.70 53.20 8.39
CA ASP A 32 13.06 53.75 8.41
C ASP A 32 13.14 55.27 8.17
N LYS A 33 12.03 55.91 7.77
CA LYS A 33 11.97 57.34 7.43
C LYS A 33 10.81 58.09 8.10
N ASP A 34 10.08 57.43 9.00
CA ASP A 34 8.89 57.95 9.71
C ASP A 34 7.84 58.57 8.76
N LEU A 35 7.76 58.05 7.53
CA LEU A 35 6.99 58.64 6.45
C LEU A 35 5.68 57.88 6.21
N THR A 36 4.56 58.57 6.39
CA THR A 36 3.21 58.01 6.15
C THR A 36 2.58 58.68 4.94
N VAL A 37 2.30 57.91 3.88
CA VAL A 37 1.55 58.38 2.69
C VAL A 37 0.15 57.79 2.76
N LYS A 38 -0.89 58.62 2.76
CA LYS A 38 -2.28 58.16 2.89
C LYS A 38 -2.89 57.76 1.55
N LYS A 39 -3.90 56.89 1.61
CA LYS A 39 -4.71 56.52 0.45
C LYS A 39 -5.33 57.76 -0.21
N GLY A 40 -5.05 57.94 -1.50
CA GLY A 40 -5.49 59.09 -2.32
C GLY A 40 -4.51 60.26 -2.37
N GLU A 41 -3.45 60.24 -1.56
CA GLU A 41 -2.37 61.23 -1.58
C GLU A 41 -1.57 61.13 -2.89
N ILE A 42 -1.10 62.27 -3.42
CA ILE A 42 -0.35 62.31 -4.68
C ILE A 42 1.12 62.04 -4.37
N ILE A 43 1.65 60.93 -4.89
CA ILE A 43 3.06 60.53 -4.77
C ILE A 43 3.92 61.33 -5.75
N VAL A 44 3.41 61.56 -6.96
CA VAL A 44 4.08 62.35 -8.00
C VAL A 44 3.03 63.17 -8.75
N ARG A 45 3.22 64.48 -8.95
CA ARG A 45 2.33 65.28 -9.79
C ARG A 45 2.78 65.27 -11.24
N GLU A 46 1.83 65.48 -12.13
CA GLU A 46 2.10 65.70 -13.56
C GLU A 46 3.04 66.91 -13.74
N GLY A 47 4.13 66.72 -14.47
CA GLY A 47 5.19 67.72 -14.64
C GLY A 47 6.29 67.71 -13.57
N ASP A 48 6.13 66.98 -12.46
CA ASP A 48 7.22 66.83 -11.48
C ASP A 48 8.36 65.99 -12.05
N ARG A 49 9.59 66.32 -11.63
CA ARG A 49 10.77 65.50 -11.93
C ARG A 49 10.88 64.36 -10.93
N ILE A 50 11.13 63.15 -11.42
CA ILE A 50 11.19 61.93 -10.62
C ILE A 50 12.44 61.93 -9.75
N THR A 51 12.25 62.00 -8.44
CA THR A 51 13.29 61.90 -7.41
C THR A 51 13.48 60.44 -6.98
N GLU A 52 14.55 60.19 -6.22
CA GLU A 52 14.84 58.87 -5.66
C GLU A 52 13.76 58.40 -4.67
N ASP A 53 13.25 59.31 -3.83
CA ASP A 53 12.10 59.08 -2.93
C ASP A 53 10.80 58.76 -3.69
N HIS A 54 10.57 59.34 -4.89
CA HIS A 54 9.45 58.93 -5.75
C HIS A 54 9.62 57.49 -6.25
N LEU A 55 10.83 57.08 -6.65
CA LEU A 55 11.10 55.71 -7.11
C LEU A 55 10.92 54.68 -5.99
N GLU A 56 11.37 55.00 -4.77
CA GLU A 56 11.20 54.16 -3.58
C GLU A 56 9.72 53.96 -3.20
N LYS A 57 8.91 55.02 -3.27
CA LYS A 57 7.45 54.91 -3.09
C LYS A 57 6.77 54.11 -4.19
N LEU A 58 7.23 54.24 -5.45
CA LEU A 58 6.67 53.52 -6.59
C LEU A 58 7.08 52.03 -6.61
N SER A 59 8.27 51.67 -6.15
CA SER A 59 8.71 50.27 -6.04
C SER A 59 7.94 49.54 -4.93
N LEU A 60 7.70 50.18 -3.79
CA LEU A 60 6.86 49.66 -2.71
C LEU A 60 5.40 49.45 -3.15
N LEU A 61 4.87 50.33 -4.01
CA LEU A 61 3.55 50.12 -4.62
C LEU A 61 3.54 48.92 -5.58
N LYS A 62 4.54 48.77 -6.45
CA LYS A 62 4.66 47.60 -7.34
C LYS A 62 4.71 46.29 -6.53
N GLY A 63 5.47 46.24 -5.43
CA GLY A 63 5.55 45.07 -4.55
C GLY A 63 4.20 44.66 -3.97
N ARG A 64 3.48 45.61 -3.34
CA ARG A 64 2.14 45.36 -2.76
C ARG A 64 1.03 45.12 -3.79
N GLU A 65 1.18 45.61 -5.02
CA GLU A 65 0.21 45.32 -6.09
C GLU A 65 0.34 43.86 -6.57
N ASN A 66 1.56 43.34 -6.67
CA ASN A 66 1.81 41.92 -6.96
C ASN A 66 1.24 40.97 -5.87
N GLU A 67 1.46 41.26 -4.58
CA GLU A 67 0.89 40.46 -3.48
C GLU A 67 -0.65 40.36 -3.54
N ARG A 68 -1.31 41.36 -4.13
CA ARG A 68 -2.77 41.43 -4.21
C ARG A 68 -3.39 40.71 -5.41
N ILE A 69 -2.58 40.16 -6.32
CA ILE A 69 -3.04 39.55 -7.59
C ILE A 69 -3.47 38.07 -7.43
N PHE A 70 -3.27 37.45 -6.25
CA PHE A 70 -4.03 36.26 -5.85
C PHE A 70 -5.49 36.61 -5.43
N SER A 71 -6.19 37.29 -6.34
CA SER A 71 -7.61 37.57 -6.25
C SER A 71 -8.42 36.26 -6.17
N VAL A 72 -9.59 36.30 -5.53
CA VAL A 72 -10.58 35.21 -5.58
C VAL A 72 -10.88 34.80 -7.03
N ARG A 73 -10.78 35.73 -7.99
CA ARG A 73 -10.93 35.44 -9.42
C ARG A 73 -9.81 34.56 -10.00
N SER A 74 -8.54 34.80 -9.68
CA SER A 74 -7.44 33.96 -10.15
C SER A 74 -7.47 32.58 -9.47
N ALA A 75 -7.82 32.52 -8.17
CA ALA A 75 -8.06 31.25 -7.49
C ALA A 75 -9.19 30.43 -8.15
N LEU A 76 -10.33 31.05 -8.48
CA LEU A 76 -11.45 30.38 -9.18
C LEU A 76 -11.07 29.92 -10.60
N LEU A 77 -10.29 30.72 -11.35
CA LEU A 77 -9.80 30.33 -12.68
C LEU A 77 -8.84 29.14 -12.61
N LEU A 78 -7.91 29.13 -11.65
CA LEU A 78 -7.01 28.00 -11.42
C LEU A 78 -7.78 26.74 -11.00
N TRP A 79 -8.83 26.89 -10.19
CA TRP A 79 -9.71 25.78 -9.80
C TRP A 79 -10.43 25.18 -11.02
N LEU A 80 -11.03 26.04 -11.87
CA LEU A 80 -11.65 25.62 -13.14
C LEU A 80 -10.65 24.93 -14.09
N LEU A 81 -9.44 25.47 -14.23
CA LEU A 81 -8.37 24.88 -15.05
C LEU A 81 -7.90 23.53 -14.50
N PHE A 82 -7.78 23.38 -13.18
CA PHE A 82 -7.45 22.11 -12.53
C PHE A 82 -8.51 21.04 -12.81
N PHE A 83 -9.80 21.34 -12.62
CA PHE A 83 -10.88 20.38 -12.91
C PHE A 83 -11.00 20.06 -14.41
N LEU A 84 -10.74 21.03 -15.30
CA LEU A 84 -10.71 20.79 -16.74
C LEU A 84 -9.53 19.90 -17.14
N ALA A 85 -8.32 20.17 -16.63
CA ALA A 85 -7.13 19.34 -16.89
C ALA A 85 -7.32 17.92 -16.33
N LEU A 86 -7.87 17.79 -15.13
CA LEU A 86 -8.21 16.51 -14.52
C LEU A 86 -9.21 15.73 -15.37
N ALA A 87 -10.29 16.37 -15.86
CA ALA A 87 -11.29 15.73 -16.71
C ALA A 87 -10.71 15.28 -18.05
N ILE A 88 -9.90 16.11 -18.72
CA ILE A 88 -9.24 15.76 -19.99
C ILE A 88 -8.29 14.58 -19.81
N ILE A 89 -7.45 14.61 -18.77
CA ILE A 89 -6.47 13.54 -18.54
C ILE A 89 -7.15 12.26 -18.08
N TYR A 90 -8.22 12.34 -17.26
CA TYR A 90 -9.04 11.19 -16.88
C TYR A 90 -9.69 10.53 -18.11
N GLU A 91 -10.40 11.30 -18.94
CA GLU A 91 -11.07 10.82 -20.16
C GLU A 91 -10.08 10.19 -21.16
N TYR A 92 -8.87 10.75 -21.27
CA TYR A 92 -7.81 10.17 -22.08
C TYR A 92 -7.26 8.87 -21.47
N ALA A 93 -6.97 8.87 -20.16
CA ALA A 93 -6.36 7.74 -19.48
C ALA A 93 -7.28 6.52 -19.40
N ASP A 94 -8.56 6.71 -19.05
CA ASP A 94 -9.59 5.66 -19.00
C ASP A 94 -9.73 4.93 -20.35
N LYS A 95 -9.70 5.69 -21.46
CA LYS A 95 -9.84 5.13 -22.81
C LYS A 95 -8.57 4.50 -23.38
N ASN A 96 -7.38 4.98 -23.00
CA ASN A 96 -6.12 4.61 -23.68
C ASN A 96 -5.15 3.80 -22.82
N ILE A 97 -5.32 3.76 -21.49
CA ILE A 97 -4.42 3.06 -20.57
C ILE A 97 -5.16 1.85 -19.98
N LYS A 98 -4.85 0.65 -20.50
CA LYS A 98 -5.52 -0.62 -20.14
C LYS A 98 -5.60 -0.96 -18.64
N LYS A 99 -4.75 -0.36 -17.80
CA LYS A 99 -4.69 -0.56 -16.34
C LYS A 99 -5.23 0.63 -15.53
N PHE A 100 -5.77 1.66 -16.20
CA PHE A 100 -6.28 2.86 -15.55
C PHE A 100 -7.77 2.72 -15.25
N THR A 101 -8.09 1.93 -14.22
CA THR A 101 -9.47 1.74 -13.75
C THR A 101 -9.63 2.36 -12.36
N LEU A 102 -9.91 3.67 -12.31
CA LEU A 102 -10.16 4.38 -11.05
C LEU A 102 -11.61 4.18 -10.60
N ALA A 103 -11.82 3.68 -9.40
CA ALA A 103 -13.12 3.76 -8.76
C ALA A 103 -13.42 5.22 -8.38
N ARG A 104 -14.71 5.56 -8.17
CA ARG A 104 -15.12 6.91 -7.75
C ARG A 104 -14.38 7.38 -6.49
N LYS A 105 -14.12 6.47 -5.54
CA LYS A 105 -13.35 6.76 -4.32
C LYS A 105 -11.90 7.18 -4.62
N ASP A 106 -11.28 6.58 -5.63
CA ASP A 106 -9.88 6.82 -6.00
C ASP A 106 -9.71 8.18 -6.66
N LEU A 107 -10.66 8.54 -7.53
CA LEU A 107 -10.73 9.88 -8.10
C LEU A 107 -10.99 10.95 -7.02
N THR A 108 -11.90 10.70 -6.06
CA THR A 108 -12.14 11.65 -4.96
C THR A 108 -10.94 11.78 -4.03
N PHE A 109 -10.26 10.68 -3.71
CA PHE A 109 -9.03 10.69 -2.92
C PHE A 109 -7.94 11.50 -3.63
N ALA A 110 -7.61 11.17 -4.88
CA ALA A 110 -6.52 11.81 -5.60
C ALA A 110 -6.79 13.30 -5.89
N ALA A 111 -8.04 13.69 -6.18
CA ALA A 111 -8.39 15.08 -6.38
C ALA A 111 -8.31 15.90 -5.08
N THR A 112 -8.87 15.38 -3.97
CA THR A 112 -8.79 16.05 -2.65
C THR A 112 -7.36 16.10 -2.11
N PHE A 113 -6.58 15.03 -2.32
CA PHE A 113 -5.18 14.97 -1.91
C PHE A 113 -4.27 15.90 -2.73
N THR A 114 -4.51 16.07 -4.04
CA THR A 114 -3.81 17.08 -4.86
C THR A 114 -4.07 18.50 -4.34
N VAL A 115 -5.33 18.83 -4.04
CA VAL A 115 -5.67 20.15 -3.46
C VAL A 115 -5.05 20.32 -2.08
N PHE A 116 -5.13 19.31 -1.21
CA PHE A 116 -4.50 19.32 0.12
C PHE A 116 -2.98 19.52 0.03
N ALA A 117 -2.28 18.77 -0.82
CA ALA A 117 -0.83 18.89 -1.00
C ALA A 117 -0.43 20.28 -1.53
N ALA A 118 -1.16 20.82 -2.52
CA ALA A 118 -0.90 22.15 -3.06
C ALA A 118 -1.12 23.26 -2.00
N VAL A 119 -2.20 23.17 -1.21
CA VAL A 119 -2.49 24.09 -0.10
C VAL A 119 -1.44 23.95 1.01
N LEU A 120 -1.03 22.73 1.36
CA LEU A 120 0.01 22.48 2.35
C LEU A 120 1.33 23.13 1.92
N VAL A 121 1.75 22.91 0.66
CA VAL A 121 2.98 23.51 0.11
C VAL A 121 2.94 25.04 0.15
N LYS A 122 1.86 25.67 -0.31
CA LYS A 122 1.74 27.14 -0.29
C LYS A 122 1.69 27.68 1.15
N SER A 123 0.99 26.99 2.05
CA SER A 123 0.89 27.38 3.46
C SER A 123 2.23 27.26 4.18
N SER A 124 3.01 26.20 3.91
CA SER A 124 4.38 26.08 4.44
C SER A 124 5.24 27.27 4.05
N ILE A 125 5.24 27.67 2.76
CA ILE A 125 6.08 28.79 2.31
C ILE A 125 5.61 30.12 2.89
N LEU A 126 4.30 30.40 2.93
CA LEU A 126 3.77 31.61 3.56
C LEU A 126 4.10 31.70 5.06
N LEU A 127 4.15 30.56 5.76
CA LEU A 127 4.61 30.51 7.15
C LEU A 127 6.12 30.73 7.25
N PHE A 128 6.93 30.11 6.40
CA PHE A 128 8.39 30.27 6.44
C PHE A 128 8.85 31.67 6.07
N ASP A 129 8.24 32.32 5.06
CA ASP A 129 8.56 33.69 4.66
C ASP A 129 8.27 34.71 5.78
N HIS A 130 7.24 34.46 6.60
CA HIS A 130 6.96 35.25 7.80
C HIS A 130 8.07 35.15 8.87
N PHE A 131 8.77 34.01 8.96
CA PHE A 131 9.83 33.78 9.96
C PHE A 131 11.26 34.00 9.43
N ILE A 132 11.50 33.80 8.13
CA ILE A 132 12.81 33.86 7.48
C ILE A 132 12.68 34.70 6.20
N GLN A 133 12.82 36.01 6.35
CA GLN A 133 12.70 36.97 5.26
C GLN A 133 13.85 36.81 4.24
N ASN A 134 13.56 37.16 2.97
CA ASN A 134 14.50 37.23 1.84
C ASN A 134 15.02 35.89 1.25
N HIS A 135 14.44 34.73 1.56
CA HIS A 135 14.83 33.42 0.97
C HIS A 135 13.65 32.61 0.41
N ALA A 136 12.54 33.27 0.04
CA ALA A 136 11.28 32.66 -0.37
C ALA A 136 11.39 31.60 -1.50
N ASP A 137 12.24 31.85 -2.50
CA ASP A 137 12.39 30.95 -3.65
C ASP A 137 13.15 29.65 -3.29
N ASP A 138 14.16 29.76 -2.42
CA ASP A 138 14.97 28.62 -1.97
C ASP A 138 14.19 27.71 -1.00
N LEU A 139 13.22 28.29 -0.29
CA LEU A 139 12.33 27.56 0.61
C LEU A 139 11.44 26.54 -0.12
N LEU A 140 11.24 26.64 -1.44
CA LEU A 140 10.57 25.57 -2.21
C LEU A 140 11.24 24.21 -2.03
N TYR A 141 12.57 24.18 -1.93
CA TYR A 141 13.33 22.94 -1.94
C TYR A 141 13.23 22.13 -0.63
N ILE A 142 12.85 22.76 0.49
CA ILE A 142 12.69 22.09 1.79
C ILE A 142 11.26 21.54 2.00
N VAL A 143 10.26 22.11 1.33
CA VAL A 143 8.85 21.70 1.48
C VAL A 143 8.65 20.27 0.94
N PRO A 144 7.91 19.39 1.64
CA PRO A 144 7.79 17.95 1.38
C PRO A 144 6.97 17.57 0.12
N ILE A 145 7.33 18.15 -1.04
CA ILE A 145 6.66 17.96 -2.34
C ILE A 145 6.71 16.49 -2.78
N PHE A 146 7.80 15.77 -2.48
CA PHE A 146 7.96 14.37 -2.89
C PHE A 146 6.96 13.43 -2.19
N SER A 147 6.40 13.82 -1.03
CA SER A 147 5.39 13.04 -0.31
C SER A 147 4.15 12.76 -1.17
N PHE A 148 3.79 13.69 -2.08
CA PHE A 148 2.66 13.55 -2.98
C PHE A 148 2.79 12.31 -3.88
N GLY A 149 3.93 12.18 -4.56
CA GLY A 149 4.23 11.04 -5.43
C GLY A 149 4.32 9.72 -4.67
N MET A 150 4.88 9.72 -3.46
CA MET A 150 4.93 8.50 -2.62
C MET A 150 3.54 8.04 -2.19
N ILE A 151 2.75 8.94 -1.60
CA ILE A 151 1.42 8.62 -1.06
C ILE A 151 0.52 8.12 -2.19
N LEU A 152 0.47 8.81 -3.33
CA LEU A 152 -0.35 8.36 -4.46
C LEU A 152 0.09 6.99 -4.99
N ARG A 153 1.38 6.66 -5.00
CA ARG A 153 1.84 5.36 -5.49
C ARG A 153 1.72 4.22 -4.47
N ILE A 154 1.68 4.52 -3.18
CA ILE A 154 1.41 3.51 -2.13
C ILE A 154 -0.09 3.19 -2.07
N VAL A 155 -0.95 4.18 -2.33
CA VAL A 155 -2.41 4.04 -2.27
C VAL A 155 -3.02 3.57 -3.60
N LEU A 156 -2.52 4.08 -4.73
CA LEU A 156 -3.00 3.80 -6.09
C LEU A 156 -1.92 3.13 -6.96
N PHE A 157 -2.31 2.69 -8.14
CA PHE A 157 -1.41 2.07 -9.12
C PHE A 157 -0.50 3.11 -9.84
N SER A 158 0.56 2.61 -10.48
CA SER A 158 1.62 3.40 -11.14
C SER A 158 1.10 4.45 -12.12
N GLU A 159 0.14 4.05 -12.95
CA GLU A 159 -0.41 4.84 -14.03
C GLU A 159 -1.24 6.01 -13.47
N ALA A 160 -1.98 5.81 -12.37
CA ALA A 160 -2.64 6.88 -11.63
C ALA A 160 -1.61 7.84 -11.00
N ALA A 161 -0.60 7.32 -10.31
CA ALA A 161 0.42 8.15 -9.67
C ALA A 161 1.13 9.09 -10.67
N ILE A 162 1.43 8.62 -11.89
CA ILE A 162 2.01 9.44 -12.96
C ILE A 162 1.01 10.50 -13.45
N VAL A 163 -0.23 10.10 -13.75
CA VAL A 163 -1.30 11.02 -14.21
C VAL A 163 -1.52 12.17 -13.24
N PHE A 164 -1.68 11.87 -11.95
CA PHE A 164 -1.88 12.90 -10.94
C PHE A 164 -0.61 13.70 -10.63
N SER A 165 0.60 13.14 -10.86
CA SER A 165 1.86 13.92 -10.80
C SER A 165 1.95 14.99 -11.90
N VAL A 166 1.40 14.74 -13.09
CA VAL A 166 1.25 15.78 -14.14
C VAL A 166 0.28 16.87 -13.68
N VAL A 167 -0.88 16.50 -13.13
CA VAL A 167 -1.87 17.48 -12.68
C VAL A 167 -1.30 18.33 -11.53
N PHE A 168 -0.66 17.71 -10.54
CA PHE A 168 -0.05 18.39 -9.41
C PHE A 168 1.09 19.31 -9.84
N SER A 169 1.95 18.90 -10.76
CA SER A 169 3.04 19.75 -11.24
C SER A 169 2.54 20.98 -12.00
N ILE A 170 1.47 20.86 -12.78
CA ILE A 170 0.81 21.99 -13.44
C ILE A 170 0.23 22.97 -12.41
N VAL A 171 -0.49 22.46 -11.41
CA VAL A 171 -1.00 23.28 -10.29
C VAL A 171 0.14 24.02 -9.58
N MET A 172 1.23 23.31 -9.28
CA MET A 172 2.43 23.88 -8.68
C MET A 172 3.08 24.96 -9.55
N GLY A 173 3.21 24.76 -10.87
CA GLY A 173 3.72 25.80 -11.78
C GLY A 173 2.86 27.08 -11.75
N PHE A 174 1.54 26.95 -11.82
CA PHE A 174 0.63 28.09 -11.76
C PHE A 174 0.60 28.81 -10.40
N MET A 175 0.75 28.09 -9.28
CA MET A 175 0.74 28.67 -7.93
C MET A 175 2.01 29.47 -7.58
N PHE A 176 3.04 29.35 -8.43
CA PHE A 176 4.35 29.98 -8.32
C PHE A 176 4.63 30.79 -9.60
N GLU A 177 3.74 31.74 -9.90
CA GLU A 177 3.91 32.75 -10.96
C GLU A 177 4.17 32.20 -12.38
N ASN A 178 3.68 30.99 -12.67
CA ASN A 178 3.92 30.24 -13.92
C ASN A 178 5.37 29.71 -14.06
N SER A 179 6.04 29.45 -12.94
CA SER A 179 7.42 28.95 -12.91
C SER A 179 7.55 27.53 -13.49
N LEU A 180 8.16 27.46 -14.67
CA LEU A 180 8.59 26.21 -15.32
C LEU A 180 9.56 25.40 -14.43
N PRO A 181 10.56 26.00 -13.74
CA PRO A 181 11.38 25.29 -12.75
C PRO A 181 10.58 24.57 -11.66
N VAL A 182 9.59 25.23 -11.05
CA VAL A 182 8.73 24.63 -10.00
C VAL A 182 7.92 23.47 -10.55
N MET A 183 7.35 23.62 -11.75
CA MET A 183 6.61 22.55 -12.42
C MET A 183 7.51 21.33 -12.69
N LEU A 184 8.69 21.54 -13.27
CA LEU A 184 9.63 20.45 -13.57
C LEU A 184 10.12 19.75 -12.28
N TYR A 185 10.46 20.51 -11.24
CA TYR A 185 10.92 19.97 -9.97
C TYR A 185 9.82 19.12 -9.29
N SER A 186 8.59 19.64 -9.24
CA SER A 186 7.45 18.94 -8.66
C SER A 186 7.09 17.67 -9.44
N PHE A 187 7.19 17.72 -10.78
CA PHE A 187 6.91 16.59 -11.66
C PHE A 187 7.94 15.45 -11.51
N LEU A 188 9.22 15.76 -11.72
CA LEU A 188 10.31 14.77 -11.65
C LEU A 188 10.46 14.21 -10.24
N GLY A 189 10.35 15.06 -9.22
CA GLY A 189 10.34 14.66 -7.82
C GLY A 189 9.21 13.68 -7.50
N SER A 190 7.98 13.98 -7.92
CA SER A 190 6.82 13.10 -7.70
C SER A 190 6.95 11.76 -8.44
N ILE A 191 7.48 11.76 -9.67
CA ILE A 191 7.72 10.52 -10.43
C ILE A 191 8.80 9.64 -9.80
N LEU A 192 9.93 10.22 -9.39
CA LEU A 192 11.01 9.48 -8.72
C LEU A 192 10.52 8.92 -7.37
N ALA A 193 9.83 9.74 -6.58
CA ALA A 193 9.25 9.33 -5.32
C ALA A 193 8.23 8.19 -5.46
N SER A 194 7.37 8.27 -6.49
CA SER A 194 6.48 7.18 -6.91
C SER A 194 7.28 5.92 -7.27
N TYR A 195 8.25 6.03 -8.17
CA TYR A 195 9.05 4.89 -8.63
C TYR A 195 9.70 4.10 -7.48
N PHE A 196 10.37 4.79 -6.54
CA PHE A 196 11.05 4.11 -5.43
C PHE A 196 10.12 3.62 -4.31
N SER A 197 8.93 4.22 -4.15
CA SER A 197 7.95 3.79 -3.14
C SER A 197 7.04 2.63 -3.61
N GLY A 198 7.02 2.32 -4.91
CA GLY A 198 6.03 1.43 -5.52
C GLY A 198 6.09 -0.07 -5.18
N LYS A 199 7.08 -0.53 -4.41
CA LYS A 199 7.17 -1.89 -3.87
C LYS A 199 7.42 -1.82 -2.36
N CYS A 200 6.39 -1.53 -1.58
CA CYS A 200 6.55 -1.22 -0.16
C CYS A 200 6.61 -2.49 0.71
N GLU A 201 7.66 -3.29 0.53
CA GLU A 201 7.89 -4.54 1.29
C GLU A 201 8.21 -4.33 2.78
N ASN A 202 8.61 -3.11 3.18
CA ASN A 202 8.79 -2.71 4.57
C ASN A 202 8.76 -1.18 4.72
N ARG A 203 8.55 -0.68 5.94
CA ARG A 203 8.54 0.76 6.25
C ARG A 203 9.87 1.46 5.88
N ASN A 204 11.00 0.74 5.91
CA ASN A 204 12.30 1.28 5.49
C ASN A 204 12.38 1.53 3.98
N THR A 205 11.56 0.89 3.14
CA THR A 205 11.47 1.22 1.71
C THR A 205 10.98 2.65 1.51
N VAL A 206 10.01 3.13 2.30
CA VAL A 206 9.50 4.53 2.19
C VAL A 206 10.60 5.54 2.54
N LEU A 207 11.40 5.28 3.58
CA LEU A 207 12.55 6.12 3.96
C LEU A 207 13.65 6.10 2.88
N LYS A 208 13.97 4.93 2.33
CA LYS A 208 14.91 4.80 1.21
C LYS A 208 14.41 5.52 -0.05
N ALA A 209 13.10 5.48 -0.32
CA ALA A 209 12.50 6.17 -1.47
C ALA A 209 12.71 7.69 -1.41
N GLY A 210 12.52 8.31 -0.24
CA GLY A 210 12.82 9.72 -0.05
C GLY A 210 14.30 10.05 -0.20
N PHE A 211 15.19 9.24 0.38
CA PHE A 211 16.62 9.41 0.25
C PHE A 211 17.10 9.31 -1.21
N TYR A 212 16.70 8.28 -1.95
CA TYR A 212 17.08 8.12 -3.37
C TYR A 212 16.46 9.19 -4.27
N THR A 213 15.22 9.62 -3.98
CA THR A 213 14.59 10.75 -4.69
C THR A 213 15.41 12.01 -4.49
N ALA A 214 15.77 12.37 -3.26
CA ALA A 214 16.58 13.55 -2.99
C ALA A 214 17.98 13.48 -3.63
N LEU A 215 18.62 12.30 -3.60
CA LEU A 215 19.94 12.09 -4.20
C LEU A 215 19.92 12.35 -5.72
N ILE A 216 18.87 11.91 -6.42
CA ILE A 216 18.72 12.09 -7.88
C ILE A 216 18.21 13.50 -8.23
N MET A 217 17.41 14.12 -7.36
CA MET A 217 16.93 15.50 -7.53
C MET A 217 18.00 16.55 -7.21
N SER A 218 19.04 16.22 -6.44
CA SER A 218 20.10 17.17 -6.07
C SER A 218 20.90 17.69 -7.29
N PRO A 219 21.36 16.84 -8.24
CA PRO A 219 21.90 17.30 -9.53
C PRO A 219 20.96 18.18 -10.35
N MET A 220 19.64 17.96 -10.26
CA MET A 220 18.67 18.78 -10.99
C MET A 220 18.68 20.24 -10.52
N VAL A 221 18.84 20.48 -9.22
CA VAL A 221 18.93 21.85 -8.67
C VAL A 221 20.20 22.55 -9.16
N LEU A 222 21.34 21.86 -9.18
CA LEU A 222 22.58 22.40 -9.76
C LEU A 222 22.41 22.76 -11.25
N LEU A 223 21.76 21.89 -12.04
CA LEU A 223 21.48 22.17 -13.45
C LEU A 223 20.51 23.34 -13.64
N MET A 224 19.51 23.48 -12.77
CA MET A 224 18.58 24.62 -12.76
C MET A 224 19.30 25.94 -12.45
N ASP A 225 20.13 25.99 -11.41
CA ASP A 225 20.90 27.19 -11.06
C ASP A 225 21.84 27.61 -12.21
N VAL A 226 22.55 26.65 -12.82
CA VAL A 226 23.41 26.91 -13.99
C VAL A 226 22.60 27.41 -15.19
N PHE A 227 21.43 26.83 -15.46
CA PHE A 227 20.58 27.21 -16.60
C PHE A 227 19.95 28.60 -16.44
N LEU A 228 19.57 28.97 -15.21
CA LEU A 228 19.00 30.28 -14.89
C LEU A 228 20.06 31.37 -14.68
N GLY A 229 21.34 31.01 -14.58
CA GLY A 229 22.44 31.95 -14.31
C GLY A 229 22.53 32.39 -12.85
N ASN A 230 21.98 31.59 -11.92
CA ASN A 230 22.01 31.87 -10.49
C ASN A 230 23.42 31.72 -9.90
N PRO A 231 23.77 32.47 -8.83
CA PRO A 231 25.01 32.24 -8.10
C PRO A 231 25.09 30.81 -7.53
N LEU A 232 26.18 30.10 -7.84
CA LEU A 232 26.41 28.74 -7.35
C LEU A 232 26.83 28.68 -5.86
N ALA A 233 26.96 29.83 -5.19
CA ALA A 233 27.29 29.93 -3.77
C ALA A 233 26.20 29.31 -2.88
N ASP A 234 24.94 29.44 -3.30
CA ASP A 234 23.76 29.02 -2.54
C ASP A 234 23.25 27.62 -2.96
N THR A 235 23.77 27.05 -4.06
CA THR A 235 23.43 25.70 -4.50
C THR A 235 23.68 24.61 -3.43
N PRO A 236 24.76 24.65 -2.61
CA PRO A 236 24.96 23.68 -1.52
C PRO A 236 23.85 23.70 -0.45
N ILE A 237 23.30 24.87 -0.09
CA ILE A 237 22.20 24.95 0.89
C ILE A 237 20.88 24.49 0.28
N LYS A 238 20.61 24.81 -0.99
CA LYS A 238 19.46 24.24 -1.73
C LYS A 238 19.54 22.70 -1.81
N ILE A 239 20.71 22.14 -2.09
CA ILE A 239 20.93 20.68 -2.09
C ILE A 239 20.66 20.08 -0.70
N ALA A 240 21.12 20.72 0.39
CA ALA A 240 20.80 20.29 1.75
C ALA A 240 19.28 20.29 2.00
N PHE A 241 18.57 21.34 1.55
CA PHE A 241 17.10 21.39 1.63
C PHE A 241 16.42 20.26 0.83
N VAL A 242 16.91 19.90 -0.36
CA VAL A 242 16.39 18.74 -1.11
C VAL A 242 16.56 17.42 -0.33
N VAL A 243 17.68 17.24 0.37
CA VAL A 243 17.91 16.07 1.24
C VAL A 243 16.93 16.05 2.43
N PHE A 244 16.72 17.19 3.09
CA PHE A 244 15.72 17.32 4.15
C PHE A 244 14.29 17.08 3.64
N ASN A 245 13.94 17.58 2.45
CA ASN A 245 12.65 17.33 1.79
C ASN A 245 12.45 15.85 1.49
N GLY A 246 13.46 15.13 0.99
CA GLY A 246 13.39 13.68 0.78
C GLY A 246 13.04 12.92 2.06
N ILE A 247 13.79 13.17 3.13
CA ILE A 247 13.59 12.51 4.43
C ILE A 247 12.26 12.92 5.07
N GLY A 248 11.95 14.22 5.09
CA GLY A 248 10.70 14.78 5.63
C GLY A 248 9.46 14.30 4.88
N SER A 249 9.55 14.20 3.55
CA SER A 249 8.49 13.61 2.71
C SER A 249 8.19 12.17 3.08
N SER A 250 9.21 11.35 3.36
CA SER A 250 9.01 9.97 3.81
C SER A 250 8.36 9.88 5.19
N PHE A 251 8.72 10.75 6.14
CA PHE A 251 8.07 10.81 7.44
C PHE A 251 6.60 11.26 7.33
N ILE A 252 6.33 12.25 6.48
CA ILE A 252 4.96 12.73 6.23
C ILE A 252 4.13 11.66 5.50
N ALA A 253 4.71 10.92 4.57
CA ALA A 253 4.05 9.76 3.97
C ALA A 253 3.68 8.71 5.02
N LEU A 254 4.63 8.29 5.86
CA LEU A 254 4.38 7.32 6.94
C LEU A 254 3.37 7.81 7.99
N GLY A 255 3.30 9.11 8.25
CA GLY A 255 2.33 9.70 9.18
C GLY A 255 0.93 9.88 8.60
N LEU A 256 0.80 10.24 7.31
CA LEU A 256 -0.49 10.46 6.66
C LEU A 256 -1.14 9.16 6.14
N LEU A 257 -0.37 8.13 5.81
CA LEU A 257 -0.91 6.88 5.25
C LEU A 257 -1.96 6.21 6.16
N PRO A 258 -1.77 6.05 7.49
CA PRO A 258 -2.81 5.49 8.37
C PRO A 258 -4.11 6.32 8.38
N VAL A 259 -4.01 7.64 8.24
CA VAL A 259 -5.18 8.53 8.17
C VAL A 259 -5.92 8.35 6.84
N ILE A 260 -5.18 8.28 5.72
CA ILE A 260 -5.74 8.05 4.39
C ILE A 260 -6.40 6.67 4.30
N GLU A 261 -5.73 5.63 4.82
CA GLU A 261 -6.26 4.27 4.91
C GLU A 261 -7.53 4.20 5.75
N HIS A 262 -7.61 4.95 6.85
CA HIS A 262 -8.81 5.02 7.68
C HIS A 262 -9.97 5.75 7.00
N VAL A 263 -9.73 6.94 6.44
CA VAL A 263 -10.77 7.80 5.84
C VAL A 263 -11.32 7.23 4.53
N PHE A 264 -10.48 6.64 3.69
CA PHE A 264 -10.86 6.12 2.37
C PHE A 264 -10.95 4.59 2.29
N ALA A 265 -10.79 3.89 3.43
CA ALA A 265 -10.85 2.44 3.55
C ALA A 265 -9.91 1.68 2.58
N TYR A 266 -8.67 2.17 2.44
CA TYR A 266 -7.64 1.50 1.64
C TYR A 266 -6.98 0.32 2.37
N THR A 267 -6.50 -0.63 1.58
CA THR A 267 -5.65 -1.74 2.01
C THR A 267 -4.36 -1.67 1.19
N THR A 268 -3.38 -0.94 1.74
CA THR A 268 -2.03 -0.75 1.19
C THR A 268 -1.10 -1.90 1.59
N ASP A 269 0.09 -1.97 1.00
CA ASP A 269 1.14 -2.90 1.43
C ASP A 269 1.56 -2.69 2.90
N ILE A 270 1.58 -1.45 3.39
CA ILE A 270 1.96 -1.17 4.80
C ILE A 270 0.93 -1.77 5.75
N LYS A 271 -0.35 -1.54 5.48
CA LYS A 271 -1.44 -2.17 6.24
C LYS A 271 -1.42 -3.69 6.14
N LEU A 272 -1.10 -4.24 4.97
CA LEU A 272 -0.95 -5.70 4.81
C LEU A 272 0.24 -6.25 5.61
N LEU A 273 1.34 -5.53 5.74
CA LEU A 273 2.47 -5.93 6.60
C LEU A 273 2.11 -5.90 8.09
N GLU A 274 1.29 -4.94 8.52
CA GLU A 274 0.78 -4.89 9.90
C GLU A 274 -0.17 -6.05 10.19
N LEU A 275 -1.09 -6.33 9.27
CA LEU A 275 -2.01 -7.47 9.36
C LEU A 275 -1.30 -8.83 9.14
N ALA A 276 -0.09 -8.85 8.60
CA ALA A 276 0.77 -10.04 8.52
C ALA A 276 1.45 -10.39 9.85
N ASN A 277 1.42 -9.51 10.87
CA ASN A 277 1.94 -9.86 12.18
C ASN A 277 1.01 -10.90 12.84
N LEU A 278 1.57 -12.05 13.22
CA LEU A 278 0.82 -13.13 13.87
C LEU A 278 0.41 -12.78 15.30
N GLU A 279 1.02 -11.75 15.90
CA GLU A 279 0.60 -11.14 17.17
C GLU A 279 -0.62 -10.19 17.02
N HIS A 280 -1.23 -10.11 15.83
CA HIS A 280 -2.47 -9.34 15.67
C HIS A 280 -3.59 -9.98 16.52
N PRO A 281 -4.36 -9.22 17.34
CA PRO A 281 -5.26 -9.79 18.35
C PRO A 281 -6.26 -10.83 17.82
N LEU A 282 -6.78 -10.63 16.60
CA LEU A 282 -7.70 -11.59 15.97
C LEU A 282 -7.02 -12.91 15.55
N LEU A 283 -5.73 -12.87 15.18
CA LEU A 283 -4.95 -14.08 14.88
C LEU A 283 -4.55 -14.81 16.16
N GLU A 284 -4.24 -14.08 17.23
CA GLU A 284 -4.04 -14.65 18.57
C GLU A 284 -5.33 -15.31 19.10
N GLU A 285 -6.48 -14.64 18.97
CA GLU A 285 -7.80 -15.20 19.29
C GLU A 285 -8.08 -16.49 18.50
N MET A 286 -7.74 -16.52 17.21
CA MET A 286 -7.86 -17.71 16.37
C MET A 286 -6.90 -18.82 16.78
N MET A 287 -5.65 -18.49 17.12
CA MET A 287 -4.65 -19.46 17.58
C MET A 287 -5.09 -20.16 18.88
N VAL A 288 -5.75 -19.44 19.80
CA VAL A 288 -6.21 -19.97 21.08
C VAL A 288 -7.52 -20.74 20.95
N ASN A 289 -8.53 -20.18 20.27
CA ASN A 289 -9.89 -20.72 20.25
C ASN A 289 -10.19 -21.66 19.06
N ALA A 290 -9.43 -21.55 17.96
CA ALA A 290 -9.57 -22.37 16.76
C ALA A 290 -8.18 -22.76 16.18
N PRO A 291 -7.33 -23.46 16.96
CA PRO A 291 -5.92 -23.73 16.60
C PRO A 291 -5.76 -24.53 15.30
N GLY A 292 -6.73 -25.36 14.95
CA GLY A 292 -6.73 -26.12 13.70
C GLY A 292 -6.95 -25.23 12.48
N THR A 293 -7.94 -24.34 12.56
CA THR A 293 -8.22 -23.29 11.56
C THR A 293 -7.06 -22.30 11.46
N TYR A 294 -6.42 -21.94 12.57
CA TYR A 294 -5.20 -21.12 12.56
C TYR A 294 -4.08 -21.82 11.78
N HIS A 295 -3.73 -23.07 12.12
CA HIS A 295 -2.70 -23.80 11.40
C HIS A 295 -3.02 -23.96 9.91
N HIS A 296 -4.27 -24.30 9.57
CA HIS A 296 -4.76 -24.36 8.19
C HIS A 296 -4.51 -23.02 7.46
N SER A 297 -4.98 -21.90 8.02
CA SER A 297 -4.84 -20.57 7.43
C SER A 297 -3.37 -20.16 7.18
N ILE A 298 -2.45 -20.54 8.06
CA ILE A 298 -1.01 -20.32 7.86
C ILE A 298 -0.46 -21.14 6.68
N VAL A 299 -0.86 -22.41 6.54
CA VAL A 299 -0.43 -23.27 5.43
C VAL A 299 -1.02 -22.80 4.10
N VAL A 300 -2.32 -22.48 4.06
CA VAL A 300 -2.99 -21.86 2.91
C VAL A 300 -2.29 -20.57 2.52
N GLY A 301 -1.93 -19.71 3.48
CA GLY A 301 -1.17 -18.49 3.21
C GLY A 301 0.20 -18.73 2.57
N ASN A 302 0.91 -19.79 2.94
CA ASN A 302 2.19 -20.15 2.32
C ASN A 302 2.01 -20.68 0.88
N LEU A 303 1.03 -21.57 0.67
CA LEU A 303 0.65 -22.05 -0.67
C LEU A 303 0.26 -20.87 -1.58
N ALA A 304 -0.65 -20.03 -1.10
CA ALA A 304 -1.22 -18.91 -1.84
C ALA A 304 -0.19 -17.81 -2.17
N LYS A 305 0.77 -17.54 -1.26
CA LYS A 305 1.92 -16.65 -1.53
C LYS A 305 2.74 -17.17 -2.71
N ALA A 306 3.17 -18.44 -2.65
CA ALA A 306 4.05 -19.04 -3.64
C ALA A 306 3.36 -19.17 -5.02
N ALA A 307 2.05 -19.41 -5.03
CA ALA A 307 1.23 -19.41 -6.25
C ALA A 307 1.06 -18.00 -6.85
N ALA A 308 0.86 -16.97 -6.02
CA ALA A 308 0.79 -15.60 -6.49
C ALA A 308 2.13 -15.12 -7.08
N GLU A 309 3.26 -15.51 -6.45
CA GLU A 309 4.61 -15.23 -6.96
C GLU A 309 4.87 -15.89 -8.32
N SER A 310 4.41 -17.13 -8.54
CA SER A 310 4.68 -17.85 -9.79
C SER A 310 3.94 -17.29 -11.02
N ILE A 311 2.85 -16.54 -10.83
CA ILE A 311 2.05 -15.94 -11.90
C ILE A 311 2.14 -14.39 -11.96
N GLY A 312 2.83 -13.76 -11.01
CA GLY A 312 2.91 -12.30 -10.92
C GLY A 312 1.64 -11.60 -10.42
N ALA A 313 0.80 -12.33 -9.66
CA ALA A 313 -0.28 -11.74 -8.86
C ALA A 313 0.29 -11.12 -7.57
N HIS A 314 -0.55 -10.53 -6.71
CA HIS A 314 -0.09 -9.75 -5.55
C HIS A 314 0.21 -10.60 -4.30
N PRO A 315 1.46 -10.99 -3.98
CA PRO A 315 1.69 -12.12 -3.07
C PRO A 315 1.43 -11.82 -1.60
N LEU A 316 1.77 -10.60 -1.17
CA LEU A 316 1.51 -10.14 0.19
C LEU A 316 0.01 -10.11 0.48
N LEU A 317 -0.80 -9.54 -0.43
CA LEU A 317 -2.25 -9.51 -0.32
C LEU A 317 -2.84 -10.92 -0.25
N THR A 318 -2.43 -11.83 -1.14
CA THR A 318 -2.93 -13.21 -1.15
C THR A 318 -2.62 -13.93 0.15
N ARG A 319 -1.37 -13.83 0.63
CA ARG A 319 -0.93 -14.45 1.89
C ARG A 319 -1.72 -13.95 3.10
N VAL A 320 -1.81 -12.62 3.24
CA VAL A 320 -2.49 -12.02 4.40
C VAL A 320 -3.98 -12.31 4.34
N SER A 321 -4.60 -12.23 3.16
CA SER A 321 -6.02 -12.58 3.01
C SER A 321 -6.28 -14.04 3.39
N ALA A 322 -5.39 -14.96 3.05
CA ALA A 322 -5.46 -16.36 3.49
C ALA A 322 -5.29 -16.54 5.02
N TYR A 323 -4.56 -15.67 5.71
CA TYR A 323 -4.53 -15.71 7.19
C TYR A 323 -5.87 -15.36 7.83
N TYR A 324 -6.73 -14.59 7.13
CA TYR A 324 -8.02 -14.14 7.64
C TYR A 324 -9.23 -14.76 6.95
N HIS A 325 -9.07 -15.57 5.89
CA HIS A 325 -10.19 -16.06 5.07
C HIS A 325 -11.26 -16.80 5.90
N ASP A 326 -10.79 -17.46 6.96
CA ASP A 326 -11.52 -18.46 7.73
C ASP A 326 -11.92 -17.98 9.14
N ILE A 327 -11.65 -16.71 9.50
CA ILE A 327 -11.89 -16.17 10.86
C ILE A 327 -13.33 -16.34 11.33
N GLY A 328 -14.30 -16.47 10.42
CA GLY A 328 -15.70 -16.78 10.72
C GLY A 328 -15.88 -18.01 11.62
N LYS A 329 -14.99 -19.01 11.47
CA LYS A 329 -15.04 -20.25 12.26
C LYS A 329 -14.84 -20.01 13.77
N LEU A 330 -14.24 -18.89 14.18
CA LEU A 330 -14.11 -18.48 15.60
C LEU A 330 -15.44 -18.44 16.36
N ARG A 331 -16.56 -18.16 15.69
CA ARG A 331 -17.88 -18.13 16.34
C ARG A 331 -18.35 -19.49 16.83
N MET A 332 -17.98 -20.55 16.13
CA MET A 332 -18.47 -21.91 16.36
C MET A 332 -17.37 -22.97 16.08
N PRO A 333 -16.19 -22.90 16.73
CA PRO A 333 -15.01 -23.66 16.27
C PRO A 333 -15.21 -25.17 16.24
N HIS A 334 -15.96 -25.69 17.22
CA HIS A 334 -16.19 -27.13 17.45
C HIS A 334 -17.00 -27.84 16.37
N TYR A 335 -17.69 -27.11 15.48
CA TYR A 335 -18.35 -27.75 14.33
C TYR A 335 -17.36 -28.10 13.21
N PHE A 336 -16.31 -27.28 13.04
CA PHE A 336 -15.30 -27.44 12.01
C PHE A 336 -14.30 -28.56 12.36
N ILE A 337 -14.05 -29.45 11.40
CA ILE A 337 -13.36 -30.73 11.62
C ILE A 337 -11.93 -30.57 12.13
N GLU A 338 -11.24 -29.52 11.67
CA GLU A 338 -9.85 -29.23 12.00
C GLU A 338 -9.64 -28.79 13.46
N ASN A 339 -10.68 -28.29 14.15
CA ASN A 339 -10.61 -27.83 15.54
C ASN A 339 -11.09 -28.88 16.56
N ARG A 340 -11.48 -30.08 16.13
CA ARG A 340 -12.08 -31.07 17.02
C ARG A 340 -11.04 -31.71 17.94
N THR A 341 -11.35 -31.71 19.23
CA THR A 341 -10.58 -32.40 20.26
C THR A 341 -11.27 -33.71 20.64
N GLY A 342 -10.79 -34.83 20.08
CA GLY A 342 -11.36 -36.16 20.33
C GLY A 342 -12.33 -36.63 19.25
N THR A 343 -13.24 -37.55 19.60
CA THR A 343 -14.07 -38.31 18.63
C THR A 343 -15.52 -37.84 18.51
N ASP A 344 -15.96 -36.86 19.30
CA ASP A 344 -17.35 -36.39 19.27
C ASP A 344 -17.62 -35.45 18.08
N ASP A 345 -18.56 -35.86 17.23
CA ASP A 345 -19.00 -35.08 16.06
C ASP A 345 -20.17 -34.16 16.43
N ALA A 346 -19.92 -32.85 16.50
CA ALA A 346 -20.93 -31.85 16.77
C ALA A 346 -22.09 -31.83 15.75
N HIS A 347 -21.88 -32.32 14.52
CA HIS A 347 -22.94 -32.45 13.52
C HIS A 347 -23.84 -33.68 13.71
N LYS A 348 -23.50 -34.62 14.60
CA LYS A 348 -24.24 -35.88 14.81
C LYS A 348 -25.67 -35.69 15.29
N THR A 349 -25.94 -34.61 16.03
CA THR A 349 -27.26 -34.25 16.58
C THR A 349 -28.06 -33.30 15.68
N LEU A 350 -27.46 -32.79 14.60
CA LEU A 350 -28.07 -31.83 13.68
C LEU A 350 -28.64 -32.52 12.43
N THR A 351 -29.66 -31.90 11.83
CA THR A 351 -30.07 -32.27 10.47
C THR A 351 -29.01 -31.83 9.45
N PRO A 352 -28.98 -32.41 8.24
CA PRO A 352 -28.07 -31.97 7.19
C PRO A 352 -28.22 -30.47 6.85
N ASN A 353 -29.44 -29.96 6.76
CA ASN A 353 -29.71 -28.53 6.50
C ASN A 353 -29.19 -27.63 7.64
N MET A 354 -29.37 -28.01 8.91
CA MET A 354 -28.83 -27.25 10.05
C MET A 354 -27.30 -27.26 10.06
N SER A 355 -26.69 -28.40 9.71
CA SER A 355 -25.24 -28.52 9.58
C SER A 355 -24.69 -27.67 8.44
N ALA A 356 -25.33 -27.70 7.27
CA ALA A 356 -25.01 -26.82 6.16
C ALA A 356 -25.13 -25.35 6.54
N LEU A 357 -26.20 -24.94 7.24
CA LEU A 357 -26.37 -23.57 7.71
C LEU A 357 -25.25 -23.11 8.64
N VAL A 358 -24.81 -23.97 9.58
CA VAL A 358 -23.66 -23.70 10.44
C VAL A 358 -22.38 -23.49 9.62
N ILE A 359 -22.08 -24.38 8.68
CA ILE A 359 -20.91 -24.24 7.78
C ILE A 359 -21.02 -22.96 6.95
N LEU A 360 -22.13 -22.72 6.24
CA LEU A 360 -22.35 -21.55 5.39
C LEU A 360 -22.27 -20.21 6.17
N SER A 361 -22.56 -20.23 7.48
CA SER A 361 -22.56 -19.02 8.32
C SER A 361 -21.18 -18.39 8.51
N HIS A 362 -20.08 -19.16 8.44
CA HIS A 362 -18.74 -18.63 8.71
C HIS A 362 -18.36 -17.48 7.75
N ILE A 363 -18.82 -17.49 6.50
CA ILE A 363 -18.59 -16.39 5.55
C ILE A 363 -19.18 -15.07 6.09
N LYS A 364 -20.42 -15.10 6.60
CA LYS A 364 -21.11 -13.91 7.12
C LYS A 364 -20.46 -13.41 8.41
N GLU A 365 -20.16 -14.32 9.33
CA GLU A 365 -19.47 -14.02 10.58
C GLU A 365 -18.05 -13.49 10.36
N GLY A 366 -17.33 -14.03 9.38
CA GLY A 366 -16.00 -13.59 9.00
C GLY A 366 -16.00 -12.20 8.37
N ILE A 367 -16.94 -11.91 7.48
CA ILE A 367 -17.14 -10.55 6.92
C ILE A 367 -17.44 -9.54 8.03
N GLU A 368 -18.26 -9.92 9.02
CA GLU A 368 -18.60 -9.04 10.13
C GLU A 368 -17.40 -8.80 11.07
N MET A 369 -16.66 -9.85 11.44
CA MET A 369 -15.41 -9.71 12.19
C MET A 369 -14.35 -8.89 11.42
N ALA A 370 -14.24 -9.06 10.10
CA ALA A 370 -13.31 -8.28 9.26
C ALA A 370 -13.62 -6.77 9.27
N ARG A 371 -14.91 -6.41 9.39
CA ARG A 371 -15.36 -5.02 9.57
C ARG A 371 -15.07 -4.51 10.97
N GLN A 372 -15.37 -5.30 12.00
CA GLN A 372 -15.13 -4.96 13.41
C GLN A 372 -13.64 -4.71 13.69
N TYR A 373 -12.77 -5.61 13.22
CA TYR A 373 -11.30 -5.49 13.29
C TYR A 373 -10.69 -4.63 12.17
N ARG A 374 -11.50 -4.04 11.28
CA ARG A 374 -11.09 -3.08 10.23
C ARG A 374 -10.00 -3.60 9.27
N LEU A 375 -9.99 -4.90 8.96
CA LEU A 375 -9.01 -5.54 8.07
C LEU A 375 -8.97 -4.87 6.67
N GLY A 376 -10.10 -4.31 6.25
CA GLY A 376 -10.22 -3.49 5.03
C GLY A 376 -10.88 -4.25 3.88
N GLY A 377 -11.29 -3.51 2.84
CA GLY A 377 -12.13 -4.02 1.76
C GLY A 377 -11.57 -5.29 1.13
N LYS A 378 -10.34 -5.23 0.62
CA LYS A 378 -9.73 -6.37 -0.09
C LYS A 378 -9.75 -7.67 0.71
N ILE A 379 -9.42 -7.66 2.00
CA ILE A 379 -9.44 -8.88 2.84
C ILE A 379 -10.89 -9.33 3.11
N THR A 380 -11.79 -8.39 3.35
CA THR A 380 -13.23 -8.67 3.55
C THR A 380 -13.85 -9.33 2.31
N ASP A 381 -13.47 -8.87 1.12
CA ASP A 381 -13.91 -9.42 -0.16
C ASP A 381 -13.38 -10.86 -0.36
N MET A 382 -12.14 -11.14 0.03
CA MET A 382 -11.55 -12.49 -0.03
C MET A 382 -12.25 -13.48 0.91
N ILE A 383 -12.63 -13.04 2.11
CA ILE A 383 -13.46 -13.84 3.03
C ILE A 383 -14.80 -14.18 2.36
N GLY A 384 -15.44 -13.24 1.67
CA GLY A 384 -16.67 -13.49 0.91
C GLY A 384 -16.51 -14.45 -0.27
N GLN A 385 -15.35 -14.45 -0.93
CA GLN A 385 -15.14 -15.09 -2.23
C GLN A 385 -14.44 -16.45 -2.19
N HIS A 386 -13.72 -16.81 -1.11
CA HIS A 386 -12.82 -17.96 -1.13
C HIS A 386 -13.49 -19.32 -1.39
N HIS A 387 -14.77 -19.48 -1.06
CA HIS A 387 -15.57 -20.65 -1.47
C HIS A 387 -16.51 -20.40 -2.66
N GLY A 388 -16.61 -19.16 -3.14
CA GLY A 388 -17.44 -18.77 -4.28
C GLY A 388 -18.90 -19.22 -4.12
N THR A 389 -19.35 -20.02 -5.07
CA THR A 389 -20.71 -20.62 -5.10
C THR A 389 -20.67 -22.16 -5.00
N SER A 390 -19.58 -22.68 -4.42
CA SER A 390 -19.34 -24.12 -4.31
C SER A 390 -20.43 -24.83 -3.50
N LEU A 391 -20.68 -26.10 -3.81
CA LEU A 391 -21.65 -26.93 -3.10
C LEU A 391 -21.02 -27.56 -1.84
N VAL A 392 -21.69 -27.43 -0.69
CA VAL A 392 -21.36 -28.16 0.56
C VAL A 392 -21.80 -29.62 0.42
N SER A 393 -21.06 -30.36 -0.43
CA SER A 393 -21.49 -31.64 -1.00
C SER A 393 -21.77 -32.74 0.03
N TYR A 394 -21.02 -32.80 1.13
CA TYR A 394 -21.23 -33.82 2.17
C TYR A 394 -22.63 -33.73 2.80
N PHE A 395 -23.05 -32.52 3.21
CA PHE A 395 -24.37 -32.31 3.80
C PHE A 395 -25.48 -32.34 2.76
N TYR A 396 -25.23 -31.89 1.52
CA TYR A 396 -26.19 -32.03 0.43
C TYR A 396 -26.50 -33.51 0.10
N ASN A 397 -25.47 -34.34 -0.07
CA ASN A 397 -25.64 -35.77 -0.36
C ASN A 397 -26.38 -36.47 0.79
N ARG A 398 -26.00 -36.18 2.04
CA ARG A 398 -26.71 -36.71 3.22
C ARG A 398 -28.16 -36.22 3.34
N ALA A 399 -28.47 -35.01 2.88
CA ALA A 399 -29.85 -34.53 2.77
C ALA A 399 -30.63 -35.29 1.69
N LYS A 400 -29.99 -35.57 0.55
CA LYS A 400 -30.56 -36.37 -0.55
C LYS A 400 -30.80 -37.83 -0.19
N GLU A 401 -29.91 -38.45 0.59
CA GLU A 401 -30.11 -39.81 1.15
C GLU A 401 -31.29 -39.89 2.11
N MET A 402 -31.69 -38.76 2.72
CA MET A 402 -32.81 -38.64 3.65
C MET A 402 -34.07 -38.00 3.01
N GLU A 403 -34.06 -37.75 1.70
CA GLU A 403 -35.15 -37.11 0.96
C GLU A 403 -36.36 -38.05 0.82
N ASP A 404 -37.56 -37.58 1.18
CA ASP A 404 -38.82 -38.14 0.66
C ASP A 404 -39.33 -37.23 -0.46
N PRO A 405 -39.21 -37.64 -1.75
CA PRO A 405 -39.62 -36.83 -2.90
C PRO A 405 -41.11 -36.45 -2.92
N ARG A 406 -41.94 -37.03 -2.03
CA ARG A 406 -43.37 -36.70 -1.91
C ARG A 406 -43.65 -35.56 -0.92
N LEU A 407 -42.68 -35.22 -0.07
CA LEU A 407 -42.84 -34.22 1.00
C LEU A 407 -42.02 -32.95 0.75
N HIS A 408 -40.77 -33.09 0.30
CA HIS A 408 -39.86 -31.96 0.06
C HIS A 408 -38.81 -32.34 -0.97
N ILE A 409 -38.62 -31.50 -1.99
CA ILE A 409 -37.48 -31.62 -2.91
C ILE A 409 -36.32 -30.81 -2.32
N ILE A 410 -35.19 -31.45 -2.06
CA ILE A 410 -33.92 -30.85 -1.66
C ILE A 410 -33.27 -30.22 -2.89
N GLU A 411 -33.00 -28.92 -2.86
CA GLU A 411 -32.35 -28.19 -3.97
C GLU A 411 -30.88 -27.87 -3.63
N GLU A 412 -29.99 -27.93 -4.62
CA GLU A 412 -28.56 -27.56 -4.43
C GLU A 412 -28.37 -26.13 -3.91
N LYS A 413 -29.26 -25.21 -4.27
CA LYS A 413 -29.19 -23.79 -3.89
C LYS A 413 -29.11 -23.60 -2.36
N ASP A 414 -29.75 -24.50 -1.59
CA ASP A 414 -29.84 -24.41 -0.13
C ASP A 414 -28.54 -24.90 0.54
N PHE A 415 -27.63 -25.50 -0.23
CA PHE A 415 -26.35 -26.06 0.19
C PHE A 415 -25.15 -25.42 -0.53
N ARG A 416 -25.36 -24.41 -1.39
CA ARG A 416 -24.29 -23.66 -2.05
C ARG A 416 -23.92 -22.40 -1.26
N TYR A 417 -22.66 -22.02 -1.33
CA TYR A 417 -22.21 -20.72 -0.82
C TYR A 417 -22.87 -19.57 -1.59
N GLY A 418 -23.15 -18.47 -0.89
CA GLY A 418 -23.87 -17.32 -1.45
C GLY A 418 -23.09 -16.47 -2.46
N GLY A 419 -21.80 -16.76 -2.66
CA GLY A 419 -20.93 -15.99 -3.54
C GLY A 419 -20.59 -14.58 -3.03
N PRO A 420 -20.02 -13.73 -3.91
CA PRO A 420 -19.79 -13.97 -5.33
C PRO A 420 -18.67 -14.99 -5.59
N LYS A 421 -18.55 -15.47 -6.85
CA LYS A 421 -17.34 -16.20 -7.29
C LYS A 421 -16.09 -15.31 -7.10
N PRO A 422 -14.87 -15.87 -7.02
CA PRO A 422 -13.63 -15.12 -7.14
C PRO A 422 -13.66 -14.04 -8.22
N GLN A 423 -13.41 -12.78 -7.83
CA GLN A 423 -13.40 -11.62 -8.74
C GLN A 423 -11.97 -11.21 -9.16
N THR A 424 -10.93 -11.76 -8.51
CA THR A 424 -9.52 -11.46 -8.82
C THR A 424 -8.68 -12.74 -8.82
N LYS A 425 -7.48 -12.68 -9.42
CA LYS A 425 -6.54 -13.81 -9.42
C LYS A 425 -6.20 -14.26 -7.99
N GLU A 426 -6.03 -13.31 -7.06
CA GLU A 426 -5.74 -13.59 -5.66
C GLU A 426 -6.88 -14.35 -4.98
N ALA A 427 -8.15 -13.99 -5.24
CA ALA A 427 -9.30 -14.72 -4.72
C ALA A 427 -9.35 -16.16 -5.24
N GLY A 428 -9.09 -16.35 -6.54
CA GLY A 428 -9.01 -17.68 -7.15
C GLY A 428 -7.85 -18.51 -6.59
N ILE A 429 -6.69 -17.90 -6.35
CA ILE A 429 -5.55 -18.59 -5.71
C ILE A 429 -5.91 -19.03 -4.28
N ILE A 430 -6.60 -18.21 -3.49
CA ILE A 430 -7.00 -18.58 -2.12
C ILE A 430 -7.99 -19.76 -2.15
N MET A 431 -9.01 -19.71 -3.00
CA MET A 431 -9.95 -20.82 -3.20
C MET A 431 -9.25 -22.14 -3.54
N LEU A 432 -8.32 -22.10 -4.49
CA LEU A 432 -7.55 -23.27 -4.90
C LEU A 432 -6.62 -23.74 -3.78
N ALA A 433 -5.97 -22.83 -3.05
CA ALA A 433 -5.04 -23.17 -1.97
C ALA A 433 -5.75 -23.78 -0.75
N ASP A 434 -6.89 -23.23 -0.33
CA ASP A 434 -7.77 -23.78 0.72
C ASP A 434 -8.19 -25.20 0.37
N SER A 435 -8.84 -25.37 -0.80
CA SER A 435 -9.34 -26.67 -1.25
C SER A 435 -8.24 -27.72 -1.37
N VAL A 436 -7.05 -27.33 -1.84
CA VAL A 436 -5.89 -28.21 -1.95
C VAL A 436 -5.32 -28.58 -0.57
N GLU A 437 -5.17 -27.62 0.35
CA GLU A 437 -4.69 -27.90 1.72
C GLU A 437 -5.63 -28.84 2.46
N ALA A 438 -6.92 -28.50 2.49
CA ALA A 438 -7.94 -29.23 3.23
C ALA A 438 -8.07 -30.67 2.74
N ALA A 439 -8.08 -30.89 1.42
CA ALA A 439 -8.15 -32.23 0.85
C ALA A 439 -6.82 -33.01 1.00
N SER A 440 -5.66 -32.36 0.92
CA SER A 440 -4.36 -33.03 1.09
C SER A 440 -4.17 -33.61 2.49
N ARG A 441 -4.89 -33.12 3.52
CA ARG A 441 -4.90 -33.72 4.87
C ARG A 441 -5.47 -35.15 4.91
N LEU A 442 -6.21 -35.57 3.89
CA LEU A 442 -6.83 -36.89 3.77
C LEU A 442 -6.00 -37.88 2.93
N LEU A 443 -4.80 -37.49 2.48
CA LEU A 443 -3.91 -38.37 1.71
C LEU A 443 -3.16 -39.35 2.62
N ASP A 444 -3.62 -40.60 2.65
CA ASP A 444 -2.81 -41.73 3.13
C ASP A 444 -1.52 -41.82 2.29
N GLU A 445 -0.34 -41.82 2.91
CA GLU A 445 0.98 -41.90 2.24
C GLU A 445 1.20 -40.87 1.10
N PRO A 446 1.52 -39.61 1.42
CA PRO A 446 1.64 -38.50 0.47
C PRO A 446 2.95 -38.54 -0.34
N THR A 447 3.06 -39.49 -1.28
CA THR A 447 4.18 -39.53 -2.24
C THR A 447 4.12 -38.37 -3.23
N PRO A 448 5.25 -37.87 -3.79
CA PRO A 448 5.27 -36.76 -4.74
C PRO A 448 4.28 -36.90 -5.91
N LYS A 449 4.12 -38.12 -6.46
CA LYS A 449 3.21 -38.36 -7.58
C LYS A 449 1.74 -38.33 -7.14
N ARG A 450 1.41 -38.82 -5.94
CA ARG A 450 0.04 -38.74 -5.39
C ARG A 450 -0.35 -37.30 -5.07
N ILE A 451 0.57 -36.51 -4.52
CA ILE A 451 0.39 -35.06 -4.33
C ILE A 451 0.12 -34.38 -5.69
N GLU A 452 0.94 -34.65 -6.72
CA GLU A 452 0.77 -34.06 -8.05
C GLU A 452 -0.61 -34.38 -8.68
N THR A 453 -1.04 -35.64 -8.63
CA THR A 453 -2.36 -36.05 -9.14
C THR A 453 -3.49 -35.38 -8.35
N HIS A 454 -3.43 -35.42 -7.01
CA HIS A 454 -4.48 -34.88 -6.14
C HIS A 454 -4.67 -33.37 -6.29
N VAL A 455 -3.57 -32.60 -6.38
CA VAL A 455 -3.62 -31.16 -6.64
C VAL A 455 -4.32 -30.88 -7.97
N ARG A 456 -4.00 -31.64 -9.02
CA ARG A 456 -4.61 -31.47 -10.34
C ARG A 456 -6.11 -31.79 -10.34
N GLU A 457 -6.52 -32.90 -9.74
CA GLU A 457 -7.93 -33.31 -9.63
C GLU A 457 -8.79 -32.24 -8.93
N ILE A 458 -8.25 -31.56 -7.91
CA ILE A 458 -8.94 -30.48 -7.20
C ILE A 458 -9.05 -29.23 -8.06
N VAL A 459 -7.95 -28.81 -8.69
CA VAL A 459 -7.93 -27.62 -9.59
C VAL A 459 -8.88 -27.84 -10.77
N GLU A 460 -8.85 -29.02 -11.38
CA GLU A 460 -9.75 -29.41 -12.48
C GLU A 460 -11.22 -29.42 -12.02
N LYS A 461 -11.54 -29.97 -10.85
CA LYS A 461 -12.90 -29.96 -10.30
C LYS A 461 -13.44 -28.53 -10.10
N ILE A 462 -12.62 -27.62 -9.54
CA ILE A 462 -13.01 -26.23 -9.29
C ILE A 462 -13.18 -25.45 -10.60
N PHE A 463 -12.33 -25.73 -11.60
CA PHE A 463 -12.45 -25.20 -12.95
C PHE A 463 -13.74 -25.70 -13.64
N LEU A 464 -14.07 -26.99 -13.53
CA LEU A 464 -15.27 -27.58 -14.14
C LEU A 464 -16.59 -27.17 -13.47
N ASP A 465 -16.61 -26.82 -12.18
CA ASP A 465 -17.76 -26.17 -11.50
C ASP A 465 -17.87 -24.67 -11.84
N GLY A 466 -17.01 -24.15 -12.74
CA GLY A 466 -17.04 -22.76 -13.22
C GLY A 466 -16.69 -21.73 -12.14
N GLN A 467 -16.11 -22.12 -11.01
CA GLN A 467 -15.86 -21.16 -9.92
C GLN A 467 -14.87 -20.05 -10.30
N LEU A 468 -14.03 -20.28 -11.32
CA LEU A 468 -13.02 -19.33 -11.77
C LEU A 468 -13.49 -18.41 -12.92
N ASP A 469 -14.72 -18.54 -13.41
CA ASP A 469 -15.25 -17.80 -14.59
C ASP A 469 -15.18 -16.28 -14.45
N GLU A 470 -15.22 -15.75 -13.22
CA GLU A 470 -15.28 -14.33 -12.91
C GLU A 470 -13.91 -13.73 -12.49
N CYS A 471 -12.82 -14.51 -12.60
CA CYS A 471 -11.46 -14.06 -12.33
C CYS A 471 -10.52 -14.23 -13.53
N GLU A 472 -9.52 -13.36 -13.67
CA GLU A 472 -8.59 -13.38 -14.81
C GLU A 472 -7.51 -14.49 -14.75
N LEU A 473 -7.79 -15.65 -14.13
CA LEU A 473 -6.86 -16.79 -14.13
C LEU A 473 -6.87 -17.50 -15.49
N THR A 474 -5.71 -17.52 -16.16
CA THR A 474 -5.55 -18.25 -17.43
C THR A 474 -5.18 -19.72 -17.19
N LEU A 475 -5.41 -20.60 -18.16
CA LEU A 475 -4.94 -22.00 -18.10
C LEU A 475 -3.42 -22.10 -17.84
N LYS A 476 -2.63 -21.13 -18.33
CA LYS A 476 -1.20 -21.04 -18.05
C LYS A 476 -0.92 -20.72 -16.58
N ASP A 477 -1.72 -19.84 -15.98
CA ASP A 477 -1.62 -19.50 -14.56
C ASP A 477 -1.95 -20.74 -13.71
N LEU A 478 -3.02 -21.49 -14.02
CA LEU A 478 -3.38 -22.73 -13.30
C LEU A 478 -2.22 -23.74 -13.27
N HIS A 479 -1.57 -24.01 -14.41
CA HIS A 479 -0.41 -24.92 -14.48
C HIS A 479 0.80 -24.42 -13.66
N ALA A 480 0.95 -23.11 -13.45
CA ALA A 480 2.00 -22.53 -12.62
C ALA A 480 1.62 -22.51 -11.13
N ILE A 481 0.33 -22.41 -10.81
CA ILE A 481 -0.22 -22.57 -9.46
C ILE A 481 -0.08 -24.03 -9.00
N GLU A 482 -0.51 -25.01 -9.80
CA GLU A 482 -0.38 -26.45 -9.52
C GLU A 482 1.07 -26.82 -9.14
N LYS A 483 2.05 -26.42 -9.97
CA LYS A 483 3.48 -26.69 -9.72
C LYS A 483 3.97 -26.06 -8.42
N SER A 484 3.49 -24.86 -8.09
CA SER A 484 3.85 -24.16 -6.85
C SER A 484 3.28 -24.87 -5.62
N PHE A 485 2.01 -25.26 -5.66
CA PHE A 485 1.37 -26.05 -4.60
C PHE A 485 2.06 -27.40 -4.39
N VAL A 486 2.33 -28.16 -5.46
CA VAL A 486 3.01 -29.46 -5.36
C VAL A 486 4.38 -29.31 -4.69
N ALA A 487 5.17 -28.29 -5.03
CA ALA A 487 6.47 -28.05 -4.42
C ALA A 487 6.37 -27.74 -2.91
N ILE A 488 5.42 -26.91 -2.50
CA ILE A 488 5.20 -26.54 -1.09
C ILE A 488 4.67 -27.74 -0.29
N LEU A 489 3.68 -28.47 -0.81
CA LEU A 489 3.12 -29.67 -0.17
C LEU A 489 4.16 -30.77 -0.01
N ILE A 490 5.01 -31.01 -1.02
CA ILE A 490 6.15 -31.93 -0.91
C ILE A 490 7.02 -31.56 0.29
N GLY A 491 7.39 -30.28 0.45
CA GLY A 491 8.16 -29.82 1.61
C GLY A 491 7.47 -30.07 2.95
N ILE A 492 6.16 -29.83 3.04
CA ILE A 492 5.36 -30.05 4.25
C ILE A 492 5.26 -31.55 4.61
N PHE A 493 5.01 -32.40 3.62
CA PHE A 493 4.80 -33.83 3.83
C PHE A 493 6.11 -34.63 3.98
N HIS A 494 7.23 -34.21 3.37
CA HIS A 494 8.51 -34.90 3.51
C HIS A 494 9.05 -34.84 4.94
N HIS A 495 8.70 -33.80 5.71
CA HIS A 495 9.07 -33.70 7.12
C HIS A 495 8.23 -34.60 8.05
N ARG A 496 7.15 -35.22 7.54
CA ARG A 496 6.25 -36.12 8.29
C ARG A 496 6.56 -37.62 8.10
N ILE A 497 7.51 -37.97 7.22
CA ILE A 497 7.93 -39.38 7.08
C ILE A 497 8.91 -39.68 8.20
N GLU A 498 8.42 -40.29 9.28
CA GLU A 498 9.29 -40.87 10.30
C GLU A 498 10.16 -41.95 9.66
N TYR A 499 11.48 -41.86 9.85
CA TYR A 499 12.37 -42.97 9.54
C TYR A 499 12.00 -44.13 10.48
N PRO A 500 11.82 -45.37 9.98
CA PRO A 500 11.53 -46.51 10.84
C PRO A 500 12.62 -46.62 11.92
N GLU A 501 12.24 -46.54 13.18
CA GLU A 501 13.13 -46.91 14.27
C GLU A 501 13.63 -48.33 13.99
N ARG A 502 14.96 -48.53 14.02
CA ARG A 502 15.53 -49.86 13.92
C ARG A 502 15.12 -50.64 15.15
N THR A 503 14.02 -51.39 15.05
CA THR A 503 13.66 -52.44 15.99
C THR A 503 14.81 -53.44 16.05
N LEU A 504 15.66 -53.28 17.06
CA LEU A 504 16.58 -54.31 17.50
C LEU A 504 15.72 -55.48 17.98
N HIS A 505 15.52 -56.46 17.10
CA HIS A 505 14.92 -57.73 17.46
C HIS A 505 15.77 -58.39 18.54
N ASP A 506 15.25 -58.45 19.77
CA ASP A 506 15.66 -59.44 20.74
C ASP A 506 14.88 -60.74 20.47
N GLY A 507 15.58 -61.88 20.50
CA GLY A 507 15.10 -63.08 19.81
C GLY A 507 15.95 -64.34 20.00
N THR A 508 16.64 -64.45 21.14
CA THR A 508 17.07 -65.71 21.79
C THR A 508 17.64 -66.85 20.93
N ASP A 509 18.93 -67.16 21.15
CA ASP A 509 19.31 -68.56 21.42
C ASP A 509 20.37 -68.63 22.54
N LYS A 510 20.26 -69.61 23.43
CA LYS A 510 21.07 -69.75 24.65
C LYS A 510 21.83 -71.09 24.65
N ARG A 511 23.14 -71.09 24.39
CA ARG A 511 24.05 -72.20 24.76
C ARG A 511 25.45 -71.74 25.24
N VAL A 512 25.50 -71.45 26.55
CA VAL A 512 26.50 -71.86 27.57
C VAL A 512 27.99 -72.10 27.20
N ALA A 513 28.87 -71.43 27.99
CA ALA A 513 30.30 -71.68 28.25
C ALA A 513 31.29 -71.43 27.08
N LYS A 514 32.50 -70.88 27.30
CA LYS A 514 33.40 -71.04 28.45
C LYS A 514 34.36 -69.84 28.55
N VAL A 515 34.70 -69.38 29.77
CA VAL A 515 35.84 -68.47 30.02
C VAL A 515 36.72 -69.10 31.10
N THR A 516 38.02 -69.16 30.85
CA THR A 516 39.07 -69.48 31.82
C THR A 516 40.22 -68.50 31.61
N GLU A 517 40.59 -67.80 32.68
CA GLU A 517 41.97 -67.48 33.13
C GLU A 517 43.00 -66.94 32.11
N SER A 518 43.91 -66.00 32.44
CA SER A 518 44.20 -65.23 33.65
C SER A 518 45.18 -64.10 33.28
N GLY A 519 45.46 -63.11 34.15
CA GLY A 519 46.56 -62.17 33.89
C GLY A 519 46.50 -60.79 34.55
N GLN A 520 46.94 -60.70 35.81
CA GLN A 520 47.47 -59.48 36.44
C GLN A 520 48.74 -58.99 35.68
N LYS A 521 49.29 -57.76 35.76
CA LYS A 521 49.13 -56.47 36.51
C LYS A 521 49.88 -55.41 35.63
N VAL A 522 49.79 -54.08 35.81
CA VAL A 522 50.54 -53.18 36.73
C VAL A 522 50.13 -51.74 36.28
N SER A 523 49.48 -50.89 37.10
CA SER A 523 50.05 -49.70 37.80
C SER A 523 50.88 -48.74 36.90
N GLN A 524 50.76 -47.39 36.92
CA GLN A 524 50.55 -46.49 38.07
C GLN A 524 49.94 -45.12 37.63
N LYS A 525 49.56 -44.26 38.60
CA LYS A 525 48.92 -42.93 38.44
C LYS A 525 49.91 -41.81 38.01
N ASP A 526 49.40 -40.72 37.41
CA ASP A 526 49.34 -39.40 38.11
C ASP A 526 48.34 -38.39 37.44
N ASN A 527 48.16 -37.23 38.08
CA ASN A 527 47.04 -36.27 37.94
C ASN A 527 47.27 -35.12 36.93
N GLY A 528 46.18 -34.44 36.51
CA GLY A 528 46.25 -33.08 35.92
C GLY A 528 44.98 -32.55 35.21
N ARG A 529 44.39 -31.46 35.72
CA ARG A 529 43.38 -30.56 35.11
C ARG A 529 43.79 -29.10 35.45
N PRO A 530 43.26 -28.02 34.83
CA PRO A 530 42.47 -27.85 33.59
C PRO A 530 43.29 -26.88 32.64
N PRO A 531 42.84 -25.75 32.02
CA PRO A 531 41.51 -25.29 31.54
C PRO A 531 41.45 -24.61 30.13
N HIS A 532 40.26 -24.66 29.52
CA HIS A 532 39.63 -23.64 28.64
C HIS A 532 40.20 -23.23 27.25
N ILE A 533 39.30 -22.52 26.52
CA ILE A 533 39.43 -21.62 25.36
C ILE A 533 39.42 -22.25 23.93
N PHE A 534 38.27 -22.19 23.22
CA PHE A 534 37.98 -21.19 22.17
C PHE A 534 36.59 -21.37 21.50
N LYS A 535 36.00 -20.26 21.03
CA LYS A 535 34.89 -20.22 20.05
C LYS A 535 35.46 -20.13 18.63
N ALA A 536 34.83 -20.74 17.62
CA ALA A 536 34.70 -20.15 16.27
C ALA A 536 33.71 -20.93 15.38
N THR A 537 32.70 -20.19 14.89
CA THR A 537 32.00 -20.28 13.59
C THR A 537 32.23 -21.45 12.62
N GLY A 538 31.11 -21.97 12.10
CA GLY A 538 30.92 -22.43 10.73
C GLY A 538 29.54 -21.97 10.27
#